data_AF-A0A0Q5TET5-F1
#
_entry.id   AF-A0A0Q5TET5-F1
#
_cell.length_a   1.000
_cell.length_b   1.000
_cell.length_c   1.000
_cell.angle_alpha   90.00
_cell.angle_beta   90.00
_cell.angle_gamma   90.00
#
_symmetry.space_group_name_H-M   'P 1'
#
loop_
_entity.id
_entity.type
_entity.pdbx_description
1 polymer ?
#
loop_
_entity_poly.entity_id
_entity_poly.type
_entity_poly.pdbx_seq_one_letter_code
_entity_poly.pdbx_strand_id
1 'polypeptide(L)'
;MSKYLSISLSAVIFLIFLFTLFGNAINVPSFDDYDTTLNFIRRFFFDTGSFSVRKDILLSRHNEHRILFSKSCAAIYYSLFDQLSFRNLVLIQNIFLLGFFALLLRIISYSRLLSPEIVLISSIFLFSLAFWQVTFYYWGGIQHYTVFFFSFLSLYTASKADKLVSGYFFLSLIAATLAVLSFGNGFIALFLGGFILLIQRKWAMLGVWAVLALIMLGVTFLHLPTVNAASKVPFNIEWMARLLFTFLGSFVYLNPGSGQVGNIVVCMGVGFIVMLTWLWLFLKGYAFKNPLLYSMLSLPILTGIIVAISRFDAKAGGGIAPRYMFFTATIPIMLVLIFLDLKIIKPAFLKYIAGFGLVLWGFVYFNNLRELKKTNNEVVTTIWQWQQDHSTPLVYYRDAAAYSEIMSWAVDNKVISIPEKSR
;
A
#
# COMPACT_ATOMS: atom_id res chain seq x y z
N MET A 1 14.45 -13.29 -24.35
CA MET A 1 15.00 -14.00 -23.18
C MET A 1 14.49 -15.42 -23.28
N SER A 2 15.23 -16.44 -22.84
CA SER A 2 14.64 -17.78 -22.76
C SER A 2 13.49 -17.75 -21.74
N LYS A 3 12.36 -18.40 -22.04
CA LYS A 3 11.23 -18.55 -21.11
C LYS A 3 11.70 -19.02 -19.73
N TYR A 4 12.60 -20.00 -19.71
CA TYR A 4 13.14 -20.56 -18.48
C TYR A 4 13.98 -19.55 -17.71
N LEU A 5 14.76 -18.71 -18.40
CA LEU A 5 15.54 -17.66 -17.76
C LEU A 5 14.65 -16.64 -17.05
N SER A 6 13.55 -16.19 -17.70
CA SER A 6 12.60 -15.27 -17.06
C SER A 6 11.97 -15.86 -15.80
N ILE A 7 11.55 -17.13 -15.85
CA ILE A 7 10.95 -17.84 -14.70
C ILE A 7 11.98 -18.02 -13.58
N SER A 8 13.20 -18.44 -13.91
CA SER A 8 14.28 -18.59 -12.93
C SER A 8 14.61 -17.27 -12.24
N LEU A 9 14.69 -16.16 -12.99
CA LEU A 9 14.93 -14.84 -12.40
C LEU A 9 13.78 -14.37 -11.51
N SER A 10 12.52 -14.63 -11.89
CA SER A 10 11.36 -14.36 -11.02
C SER A 10 11.46 -15.13 -9.71
N ALA A 11 11.82 -16.41 -9.78
CA ALA A 11 11.98 -17.25 -8.60
C ALA A 11 13.13 -16.76 -7.71
N VAL A 12 14.27 -16.38 -8.30
CA VAL A 12 15.41 -15.84 -7.55
C VAL A 12 15.04 -14.54 -6.83
N ILE A 13 14.37 -13.59 -7.50
CA ILE A 13 13.90 -12.34 -6.86
C ILE A 13 12.98 -12.67 -5.69
N PHE A 14 12.04 -13.60 -5.88
CA PHE A 14 11.12 -14.00 -4.83
C PHE A 14 11.83 -14.65 -3.63
N LEU A 15 12.81 -15.53 -3.88
CA LEU A 15 13.62 -16.14 -2.82
C LEU A 15 14.47 -15.11 -2.07
N ILE A 16 15.07 -14.14 -2.76
CA ILE A 16 15.81 -13.04 -2.13
C ILE A 16 14.86 -12.21 -1.26
N PHE A 17 13.65 -11.91 -1.75
CA PHE A 17 12.63 -11.22 -0.98
C PHE A 17 12.25 -11.99 0.29
N LEU A 18 11.98 -13.30 0.20
CA LEU A 18 11.66 -14.13 1.36
C LEU A 18 12.82 -14.19 2.37
N PHE A 19 14.05 -14.40 1.89
CA PHE A 19 15.25 -14.41 2.73
C PHE A 19 15.38 -13.07 3.50
N THR A 20 15.17 -11.96 2.79
CA THR A 20 15.23 -10.63 3.41
C THR A 20 14.09 -10.43 4.40
N LEU A 21 12.87 -10.84 4.07
CA LEU A 21 11.68 -10.74 4.93
C LEU A 21 11.88 -11.49 6.25
N PHE A 22 12.22 -12.78 6.19
CA PHE A 22 12.38 -13.61 7.38
C PHE A 22 13.56 -13.21 8.25
N GLY A 23 14.63 -12.68 7.64
CA GLY A 23 15.83 -12.22 8.34
C GLY A 23 15.74 -10.82 8.95
N ASN A 24 14.81 -9.96 8.49
CA ASN A 24 14.72 -8.56 8.93
C ASN A 24 13.36 -8.16 9.53
N ALA A 25 12.38 -9.06 9.59
CA ALA A 25 11.13 -8.83 10.32
C ALA A 25 11.39 -8.90 11.84
N ILE A 26 11.50 -7.73 12.46
CA ILE A 26 11.74 -7.59 13.90
C ILE A 26 10.42 -7.57 14.70
N ASN A 27 10.45 -8.08 15.94
CA ASN A 27 9.28 -8.11 16.81
C ASN A 27 9.11 -6.81 17.61
N VAL A 28 8.95 -5.69 16.92
CA VAL A 28 8.94 -4.36 17.54
C VAL A 28 7.87 -3.47 16.89
N PRO A 29 7.06 -2.73 17.69
CA PRO A 29 6.16 -1.69 17.15
C PRO A 29 6.98 -0.55 16.55
N SER A 30 6.45 0.08 15.50
CA SER A 30 7.06 1.25 14.88
C SER A 30 6.02 2.32 14.56
N PHE A 31 6.38 3.60 14.73
CA PHE A 31 5.55 4.77 14.40
C PHE A 31 4.08 4.64 14.84
N ASP A 32 3.17 4.45 13.89
CA ASP A 32 1.74 4.41 14.14
C ASP A 32 1.32 3.14 14.89
N ASP A 33 2.14 2.08 14.95
CA ASP A 33 1.82 0.84 15.67
C ASP A 33 1.57 1.06 17.17
N TYR A 34 2.24 2.04 17.79
CA TYR A 34 2.00 2.38 19.19
C TYR A 34 0.54 2.79 19.43
N ASP A 35 -0.01 3.69 18.60
CA ASP A 35 -1.39 4.14 18.75
C ASP A 35 -2.41 3.20 18.08
N THR A 36 -2.14 2.80 16.84
CA THR A 36 -3.11 2.06 16.00
C THR A 36 -3.22 0.60 16.34
N THR A 37 -2.19 0.02 16.97
CA THR A 37 -2.13 -1.40 17.30
C THR A 37 -2.10 -1.60 18.81
N LEU A 38 -1.07 -1.12 19.52
CA LEU A 38 -0.94 -1.37 20.96
C LEU A 38 -2.04 -0.67 21.77
N ASN A 39 -2.17 0.65 21.62
CA ASN A 39 -3.20 1.42 22.31
C ASN A 39 -4.62 0.99 21.89
N PHE A 40 -4.79 0.56 20.63
CA PHE A 40 -6.04 -0.07 20.21
C PHE A 40 -6.35 -1.35 21.01
N ILE A 41 -5.39 -2.27 21.18
CA ILE A 41 -5.59 -3.49 21.99
C ILE A 41 -5.91 -3.15 23.44
N ARG A 42 -5.20 -2.19 24.05
CA ARG A 42 -5.50 -1.66 25.40
C ARG A 42 -6.96 -1.26 25.50
N ARG A 43 -7.38 -0.35 24.62
CA ARG A 43 -8.73 0.22 24.65
C ARG A 43 -9.79 -0.82 24.35
N PHE A 44 -9.53 -1.75 23.43
CA PHE A 44 -10.51 -2.72 22.97
C PHE A 44 -10.74 -3.87 23.97
N PHE A 45 -9.70 -4.38 24.60
CA PHE A 45 -9.78 -5.55 25.49
C PHE A 45 -9.79 -5.19 26.99
N PHE A 46 -9.13 -4.10 27.40
CA PHE A 46 -8.85 -3.81 28.82
C PHE A 46 -9.64 -2.62 29.36
N ASP A 47 -9.77 -1.53 28.61
CA ASP A 47 -10.39 -0.30 29.13
C ASP A 47 -11.93 -0.37 29.16
N THR A 48 -12.56 -1.31 28.44
CA THR A 48 -14.03 -1.41 28.40
C THR A 48 -14.57 -2.84 28.29
N GLY A 49 -15.59 -3.12 29.08
CA GLY A 49 -16.44 -4.32 28.97
C GLY A 49 -17.66 -4.13 28.04
N SER A 50 -17.96 -2.90 27.61
CA SER A 50 -19.17 -2.61 26.83
C SER A 50 -18.97 -2.89 25.34
N PHE A 51 -19.85 -3.72 24.78
CA PHE A 51 -19.86 -4.04 23.35
C PHE A 51 -20.03 -2.80 22.46
N SER A 52 -20.85 -1.84 22.88
CA SER A 52 -21.06 -0.60 22.11
C SER A 52 -19.76 0.19 21.98
N VAL A 53 -19.03 0.35 23.09
CA VAL A 53 -17.77 1.09 23.10
C VAL A 53 -16.70 0.37 22.27
N ARG A 54 -16.67 -0.97 22.30
CA ARG A 54 -15.76 -1.76 21.44
C ARG A 54 -16.03 -1.54 19.96
N LYS A 55 -17.30 -1.52 19.55
CA LYS A 55 -17.69 -1.21 18.16
C LYS A 55 -17.20 0.18 17.75
N ASP A 56 -17.35 1.17 18.62
CA ASP A 56 -16.93 2.55 18.34
C ASP A 56 -15.39 2.68 18.26
N ILE A 57 -14.66 2.00 19.15
CA ILE A 57 -13.18 1.93 19.10
C ILE A 57 -12.71 1.29 17.80
N LEU A 58 -13.36 0.20 17.40
CA LEU A 58 -13.02 -0.53 16.19
C LEU A 58 -13.28 0.30 14.93
N LEU A 59 -14.40 1.02 14.89
CA LEU A 59 -14.76 1.90 13.78
C LEU A 59 -14.05 3.26 13.84
N SER A 60 -13.42 3.62 14.97
CA SER A 60 -12.79 4.94 15.13
C SER A 60 -11.72 5.21 14.07
N ARG A 61 -11.66 6.46 13.62
CA ARG A 61 -10.63 6.92 12.67
C ARG A 61 -9.28 7.03 13.37
N HIS A 62 -8.23 6.75 12.63
CA HIS A 62 -6.87 7.15 12.95
C HIS A 62 -6.42 8.15 11.88
N ASN A 63 -6.02 9.35 12.30
CA ASN A 63 -5.86 10.51 11.42
C ASN A 63 -7.14 10.74 10.57
N GLU A 64 -7.01 10.75 9.25
CA GLU A 64 -8.08 11.00 8.29
C GLU A 64 -8.82 9.73 7.86
N HIS A 65 -8.43 8.55 8.34
CA HIS A 65 -8.83 7.27 7.73
C HIS A 65 -9.39 6.26 8.74
N ARG A 66 -10.27 5.38 8.26
CA ARG A 66 -10.71 4.20 9.01
C ARG A 66 -9.83 3.02 8.61
N ILE A 67 -9.09 2.48 9.58
CA ILE A 67 -8.18 1.34 9.41
C ILE A 67 -8.77 0.07 10.04
N LEU A 68 -10.06 -0.15 9.79
CA LEU A 68 -10.84 -1.21 10.42
C LEU A 68 -10.18 -2.57 10.20
N PHE A 69 -9.77 -2.86 8.97
CA PHE A 69 -9.16 -4.15 8.63
C PHE A 69 -7.88 -4.41 9.44
N SER A 70 -7.00 -3.41 9.55
CA SER A 70 -5.77 -3.47 10.34
C SER A 70 -6.05 -3.78 11.82
N LYS A 71 -7.01 -3.05 12.41
CA LYS A 71 -7.44 -3.23 13.81
C LYS A 71 -8.04 -4.61 14.03
N SER A 72 -8.93 -5.05 13.13
CA SER A 72 -9.53 -6.38 13.17
C SER A 72 -8.49 -7.49 13.09
N CYS A 73 -7.50 -7.39 12.20
CA CYS A 73 -6.42 -8.37 12.12
C CYS A 73 -5.60 -8.44 13.42
N ALA A 74 -5.26 -7.30 14.01
CA ALA A 74 -4.54 -7.26 15.29
C ALA A 74 -5.37 -7.83 16.44
N ALA A 75 -6.67 -7.49 16.52
CA ALA A 75 -7.57 -8.02 17.55
C ALA A 75 -7.76 -9.53 17.42
N ILE A 76 -7.98 -10.04 16.20
CA ILE A 76 -8.10 -11.48 15.95
C ILE A 76 -6.81 -12.20 16.34
N TYR A 77 -5.66 -11.65 15.95
CA TYR A 77 -4.37 -12.22 16.34
C TYR A 77 -4.22 -12.26 17.87
N TYR A 78 -4.48 -11.15 18.54
CA TYR A 78 -4.40 -11.08 20.00
C TYR A 78 -5.34 -12.07 20.69
N SER A 79 -6.59 -12.21 20.23
CA SER A 79 -7.54 -13.18 20.80
C SER A 79 -7.15 -14.65 20.62
N LEU A 80 -6.26 -14.96 19.68
CA LEU A 80 -5.81 -16.34 19.43
C LEU A 80 -4.54 -16.71 20.20
N PHE A 81 -3.71 -15.73 20.54
CA PHE A 81 -2.38 -15.95 21.10
C PHE A 81 -2.15 -15.27 22.46
N ASP A 82 -3.09 -14.44 22.91
CA ASP A 82 -3.03 -13.61 24.12
C ASP A 82 -1.79 -12.68 24.19
N GLN A 83 -1.08 -12.54 23.07
CA GLN A 83 0.13 -11.76 22.92
C GLN A 83 0.25 -11.31 21.48
N LEU A 84 0.73 -10.09 21.25
CA LEU A 84 1.09 -9.57 19.95
C LEU A 84 2.52 -9.93 19.58
N SER A 85 2.70 -10.40 18.34
CA SER A 85 4.00 -10.45 17.69
C SER A 85 3.97 -9.62 16.42
N PHE A 86 4.65 -8.47 16.42
CA PHE A 86 4.82 -7.63 15.23
C PHE A 86 5.52 -8.37 14.10
N ARG A 87 6.44 -9.29 14.42
CA ARG A 87 7.04 -10.18 13.41
C ARG A 87 5.96 -11.01 12.70
N ASN A 88 5.09 -11.67 13.45
CA ASN A 88 4.04 -12.50 12.86
C ASN A 88 2.99 -11.66 12.13
N LEU A 89 2.62 -10.50 12.65
CA LEU A 89 1.73 -9.56 11.97
C LEU A 89 2.32 -9.06 10.64
N VAL A 90 3.63 -8.79 10.61
CA VAL A 90 4.39 -8.47 9.38
C VAL A 90 4.41 -9.65 8.40
N LEU A 91 4.47 -10.89 8.86
CA LEU A 91 4.34 -12.05 7.98
C LEU A 91 2.91 -12.16 7.42
N ILE A 92 1.89 -11.98 8.25
CA ILE A 92 0.47 -12.01 7.85
C ILE A 92 0.17 -10.97 6.78
N GLN A 93 0.61 -9.72 6.95
CA GLN A 93 0.36 -8.69 5.91
C GLN A 93 1.01 -9.06 4.57
N ASN A 94 2.19 -9.70 4.58
CA ASN A 94 2.87 -10.06 3.33
C ASN A 94 2.17 -11.23 2.61
N ILE A 95 1.32 -12.01 3.29
CA ILE A 95 0.40 -12.94 2.60
C ILE A 95 -0.53 -12.18 1.66
N PHE A 96 -0.97 -10.97 2.00
CA PHE A 96 -1.76 -10.12 1.10
C PHE A 96 -0.95 -9.62 -0.09
N LEU A 97 0.36 -9.37 0.05
CA LEU A 97 1.22 -9.07 -1.09
C LEU A 97 1.30 -10.28 -2.04
N LEU A 98 1.44 -11.50 -1.51
CA LEU A 98 1.43 -12.72 -2.34
C LEU A 98 0.08 -12.94 -3.01
N GLY A 99 -1.02 -12.72 -2.27
CA GLY A 99 -2.37 -12.75 -2.79
C GLY A 99 -2.58 -11.71 -3.90
N PHE A 100 -2.04 -10.51 -3.74
CA PHE A 100 -2.06 -9.45 -4.75
C PHE A 100 -1.25 -9.83 -6.00
N PHE A 101 -0.07 -10.40 -5.83
CA PHE A 101 0.73 -10.92 -6.94
C PHE A 101 -0.03 -12.01 -7.71
N ALA A 102 -0.63 -12.98 -7.02
CA ALA A 102 -1.42 -14.04 -7.66
C ALA A 102 -2.67 -13.48 -8.38
N LEU A 103 -3.38 -12.53 -7.76
CA LEU A 103 -4.51 -11.84 -8.38
C LEU A 103 -4.09 -11.08 -9.64
N LEU A 104 -2.96 -10.38 -9.59
CA LEU A 104 -2.39 -9.67 -10.72
C LEU A 104 -2.09 -10.63 -11.88
N LEU A 105 -1.45 -11.78 -11.62
CA LEU A 105 -1.23 -12.80 -12.64
C LEU A 105 -2.55 -13.33 -13.22
N ARG A 106 -3.59 -13.48 -12.39
CA ARG A 106 -4.93 -13.88 -12.85
C ARG A 106 -5.55 -12.83 -13.77
N ILE A 107 -5.42 -11.54 -13.46
CA ILE A 107 -5.87 -10.44 -14.30
C ILE A 107 -5.12 -10.44 -15.64
N ILE A 108 -3.80 -10.57 -15.61
CA ILE A 108 -2.96 -10.62 -16.81
C ILE A 108 -3.33 -11.80 -17.71
N SER A 109 -3.58 -12.96 -17.11
CA SER A 109 -4.09 -14.16 -17.81
C SER A 109 -5.45 -13.91 -18.44
N TYR A 110 -6.38 -13.27 -17.72
CA TYR A 110 -7.69 -12.89 -18.24
C TYR A 110 -7.58 -11.94 -19.44
N SER A 111 -6.64 -11.00 -19.40
CA SER A 111 -6.33 -10.10 -20.53
C SER A 111 -5.56 -10.77 -21.66
N ARG A 112 -5.21 -12.06 -21.55
CA ARG A 112 -4.40 -12.83 -22.53
C ARG A 112 -3.01 -12.23 -22.79
N LEU A 113 -2.43 -11.57 -21.79
CA LEU A 113 -1.12 -10.92 -21.86
C LEU A 113 -0.05 -11.64 -21.03
N LEU A 114 -0.37 -12.83 -20.50
CA LEU A 114 0.54 -13.55 -19.62
C LEU A 114 1.71 -14.12 -20.40
N SER A 115 2.91 -13.66 -20.06
CA SER A 115 4.17 -14.21 -20.53
C SER A 115 5.20 -14.30 -19.38
N PRO A 116 6.23 -15.15 -19.51
CA PRO A 116 7.31 -15.25 -18.52
C PRO A 116 7.98 -13.90 -18.21
N GLU A 117 8.16 -13.06 -19.22
CA GLU A 117 8.75 -11.72 -19.05
C GLU A 117 7.83 -10.80 -18.23
N ILE A 118 6.51 -10.91 -18.38
CA ILE A 118 5.56 -10.13 -17.59
C ILE A 118 5.51 -10.61 -16.15
N VAL A 119 5.65 -11.92 -15.91
CA VAL A 119 5.83 -12.45 -14.54
C VAL A 119 7.09 -11.85 -13.93
N LEU A 120 8.20 -11.79 -14.67
CA LEU A 120 9.45 -11.18 -14.21
C LEU A 120 9.31 -9.68 -13.94
N ILE A 121 8.71 -8.91 -14.83
CA ILE A 121 8.43 -7.47 -14.61
C ILE A 121 7.57 -7.28 -13.36
N SER A 122 6.56 -8.13 -13.16
CA SER A 122 5.71 -8.08 -11.97
C SER A 122 6.50 -8.41 -10.69
N SER A 123 7.37 -9.42 -10.73
CA SER A 123 8.24 -9.80 -9.60
C SER A 123 9.24 -8.67 -9.26
N ILE A 124 9.83 -8.04 -10.26
CA ILE A 124 10.77 -6.91 -10.11
C ILE A 124 10.13 -5.78 -9.30
N PHE A 125 8.91 -5.36 -9.65
CA PHE A 125 8.31 -4.22 -8.99
C PHE A 125 7.60 -4.58 -7.68
N LEU A 126 6.99 -5.77 -7.56
CA LEU A 126 6.23 -6.15 -6.36
C LEU A 126 7.07 -6.81 -5.26
N PHE A 127 8.24 -7.36 -5.57
CA PHE A 127 9.17 -7.92 -4.58
C PHE A 127 10.41 -7.02 -4.48
N SER A 128 10.18 -5.72 -4.28
CA SER A 128 11.20 -4.67 -4.23
C SER A 128 11.35 -4.11 -2.82
N LEU A 129 12.57 -3.71 -2.45
CA LEU A 129 12.84 -2.97 -1.22
C LEU A 129 12.59 -1.45 -1.34
N ALA A 130 12.10 -0.97 -2.49
CA ALA A 130 11.69 0.43 -2.66
C ALA A 130 10.69 0.88 -1.57
N PHE A 131 9.77 0.00 -1.20
CA PHE A 131 8.74 0.25 -0.19
C PHE A 131 8.97 -0.55 1.09
N TRP A 132 10.23 -0.68 1.53
CA TRP A 132 10.58 -1.49 2.70
C TRP A 132 9.75 -1.14 3.96
N GLN A 133 9.35 0.12 4.18
CA GLN A 133 8.46 0.49 5.29
C GLN A 133 7.09 -0.23 5.23
N VAL A 134 6.55 -0.43 4.03
CA VAL A 134 5.32 -1.19 3.79
C VAL A 134 5.58 -2.69 4.00
N THR A 135 6.74 -3.18 3.61
CA THR A 135 7.08 -4.60 3.76
C THR A 135 7.31 -5.01 5.21
N PHE A 136 8.02 -4.19 6.00
CA PHE A 136 8.58 -4.57 7.29
C PHE A 136 7.88 -3.98 8.52
N TYR A 137 6.99 -3.00 8.35
CA TYR A 137 6.20 -2.47 9.46
C TYR A 137 4.72 -2.76 9.28
N TYR A 138 4.06 -3.11 10.40
CA TYR A 138 2.69 -3.58 10.38
C TYR A 138 1.72 -2.47 9.98
N TRP A 139 1.81 -1.30 10.62
CA TRP A 139 1.00 -0.12 10.28
C TRP A 139 1.03 0.22 8.79
N GLY A 140 2.18 0.03 8.14
CA GLY A 140 2.36 0.29 6.72
C GLY A 140 1.73 -0.81 5.87
N GLY A 141 2.21 -2.03 5.99
CA GLY A 141 1.91 -3.10 5.05
C GLY A 141 0.47 -3.56 5.04
N ILE A 142 -0.11 -3.79 6.21
CA ILE A 142 -1.48 -4.32 6.29
C ILE A 142 -2.47 -3.38 5.62
N GLN A 143 -2.29 -2.06 5.77
CA GLN A 143 -3.18 -1.06 5.17
C GLN A 143 -2.99 -0.97 3.66
N HIS A 144 -1.73 -0.88 3.19
CA HIS A 144 -1.42 -0.65 1.77
C HIS A 144 -1.63 -1.90 0.91
N TYR A 145 -1.24 -3.09 1.39
CA TYR A 145 -1.42 -4.33 0.64
C TYR A 145 -2.89 -4.73 0.54
N THR A 146 -3.65 -4.61 1.63
CA THR A 146 -5.07 -5.00 1.64
C THR A 146 -5.92 -4.06 0.80
N VAL A 147 -5.70 -2.74 0.88
CA VAL A 147 -6.46 -1.78 0.07
C VAL A 147 -6.25 -2.01 -1.42
N PHE A 148 -5.03 -2.31 -1.86
CA PHE A 148 -4.75 -2.65 -3.28
C PHE A 148 -5.30 -4.01 -3.67
N PHE A 149 -5.11 -5.03 -2.83
CA PHE A 149 -5.66 -6.37 -3.07
C PHE A 149 -7.17 -6.31 -3.27
N PHE A 150 -7.90 -5.71 -2.33
CA PHE A 150 -9.35 -5.62 -2.39
C PHE A 150 -9.83 -4.67 -3.49
N SER A 151 -9.13 -3.57 -3.76
CA SER A 151 -9.47 -2.69 -4.88
C SER A 151 -9.35 -3.41 -6.23
N PHE A 152 -8.21 -4.07 -6.49
CA PHE A 152 -8.02 -4.80 -7.74
C PHE A 152 -8.97 -5.98 -7.86
N LEU A 153 -9.24 -6.69 -6.75
CA LEU A 153 -10.20 -7.80 -6.73
C LEU A 153 -11.58 -7.30 -7.11
N SER A 154 -12.01 -6.19 -6.49
CA SER A 154 -13.28 -5.55 -6.74
C SER A 154 -13.44 -5.12 -8.20
N LEU A 155 -12.45 -4.42 -8.77
CA LEU A 155 -12.47 -3.98 -10.17
C LEU A 155 -12.48 -5.17 -11.13
N TYR A 156 -11.67 -6.19 -10.87
CA TYR A 156 -11.60 -7.42 -11.68
C TYR A 156 -12.94 -8.16 -11.69
N THR A 157 -13.53 -8.41 -10.52
CA THR A 157 -14.79 -9.16 -10.44
C THR A 157 -15.99 -8.34 -10.88
N ALA A 158 -16.01 -7.03 -10.67
CA ALA A 158 -17.02 -6.13 -11.25
C ALA A 158 -16.99 -6.16 -12.78
N SER A 159 -15.79 -6.12 -13.37
CA SER A 159 -15.63 -6.23 -14.83
C SER A 159 -16.11 -7.59 -15.36
N LYS A 160 -15.95 -8.66 -14.58
CA LYS A 160 -16.32 -10.03 -14.98
C LYS A 160 -17.79 -10.39 -14.66
N ALA A 161 -18.46 -9.62 -13.83
CA ALA A 161 -19.83 -9.91 -13.43
C ALA A 161 -20.81 -9.72 -14.60
N ASP A 162 -21.55 -10.76 -14.97
CA ASP A 162 -22.47 -10.70 -16.12
C ASP A 162 -23.90 -10.32 -15.71
N LYS A 163 -24.28 -10.64 -14.48
CA LYS A 163 -25.63 -10.44 -13.93
C LYS A 163 -25.59 -10.06 -12.45
N LEU A 164 -26.67 -9.46 -11.97
CA LEU A 164 -26.80 -8.97 -10.60
C LEU A 164 -26.63 -10.08 -9.55
N VAL A 165 -27.20 -11.26 -9.78
CA VAL A 165 -27.08 -12.42 -8.87
C VAL A 165 -25.90 -13.31 -9.24
N SER A 166 -24.75 -12.73 -9.61
CA SER A 166 -23.53 -13.49 -9.90
C SER A 166 -22.59 -13.48 -8.70
N GLY A 167 -21.89 -14.60 -8.48
CA GLY A 167 -20.85 -14.68 -7.44
C GLY A 167 -19.74 -13.64 -7.64
N TYR A 168 -19.44 -13.28 -8.90
CA TYR A 168 -18.49 -12.21 -9.20
C TYR A 168 -18.98 -10.83 -8.75
N PHE A 169 -20.25 -10.50 -8.98
CA PHE A 169 -20.81 -9.23 -8.50
C PHE A 169 -20.87 -9.18 -6.98
N PHE A 170 -21.29 -10.27 -6.33
CA PHE A 170 -21.28 -10.34 -4.87
C PHE A 170 -19.86 -10.15 -4.30
N LEU A 171 -18.87 -10.83 -4.89
CA LEU A 171 -17.48 -10.68 -4.48
C LEU A 171 -16.95 -9.27 -4.75
N SER A 172 -17.40 -8.58 -5.81
CA SER A 172 -16.98 -7.21 -6.10
C SER A 172 -17.49 -6.22 -5.04
N LEU A 173 -18.72 -6.39 -4.56
CA LEU A 173 -19.31 -5.58 -3.49
C LEU A 173 -18.59 -5.79 -2.16
N ILE A 174 -18.30 -7.04 -1.79
CA ILE A 174 -17.52 -7.36 -0.58
C ILE A 174 -16.12 -6.76 -0.68
N ALA A 175 -15.44 -6.97 -1.80
CA ALA A 175 -14.08 -6.46 -2.00
C ALA A 175 -14.05 -4.92 -2.00
N ALA A 176 -15.05 -4.24 -2.60
CA ALA A 176 -15.14 -2.77 -2.55
C ALA A 176 -15.30 -2.27 -1.11
N THR A 177 -16.15 -2.95 -0.32
CA THR A 177 -16.37 -2.64 1.09
C THR A 177 -15.07 -2.81 1.89
N LEU A 178 -14.39 -3.95 1.73
CA LEU A 178 -13.13 -4.21 2.40
C LEU A 178 -12.02 -3.24 1.98
N ALA A 179 -11.97 -2.81 0.71
CA ALA A 179 -11.02 -1.80 0.26
C ALA A 179 -11.21 -0.48 1.02
N VAL A 180 -12.45 0.03 1.10
CA VAL A 180 -12.78 1.27 1.83
C VAL A 180 -12.43 1.16 3.31
N LEU A 181 -12.63 -0.01 3.92
CA LEU A 181 -12.37 -0.27 5.33
C LEU A 181 -10.89 -0.61 5.64
N SER A 182 -10.06 -0.74 4.60
CA SER A 182 -8.62 -1.03 4.73
C SER A 182 -7.79 0.23 4.89
N PHE A 183 -8.00 1.23 4.03
CA PHE A 183 -7.21 2.46 4.05
C PHE A 183 -7.90 3.65 3.35
N GLY A 184 -7.35 4.85 3.57
CA GLY A 184 -7.93 6.13 3.14
C GLY A 184 -8.23 6.29 1.66
N ASN A 185 -7.49 5.61 0.78
CA ASN A 185 -7.69 5.65 -0.67
C ASN A 185 -8.60 4.54 -1.22
N GLY A 186 -9.12 3.65 -0.36
CA GLY A 186 -9.95 2.53 -0.79
C GLY A 186 -11.26 2.95 -1.46
N PHE A 187 -11.79 4.13 -1.12
CA PHE A 187 -13.00 4.68 -1.74
C PHE A 187 -12.84 4.95 -3.24
N ILE A 188 -11.60 5.12 -3.75
CA ILE A 188 -11.35 5.31 -5.18
C ILE A 188 -11.87 4.11 -5.99
N ALA A 189 -11.80 2.90 -5.43
CA ALA A 189 -12.33 1.69 -6.05
C ALA A 189 -13.84 1.78 -6.32
N LEU A 190 -14.60 2.52 -5.50
CA LEU A 190 -16.03 2.75 -5.71
C LEU A 190 -16.28 3.53 -7.01
N PHE A 191 -15.52 4.60 -7.23
CA PHE A 191 -15.65 5.41 -8.44
C PHE A 191 -15.18 4.63 -9.69
N LEU A 192 -14.05 3.94 -9.58
CA LEU A 192 -13.50 3.17 -10.69
C LEU A 192 -14.34 1.93 -11.05
N GLY A 193 -14.94 1.25 -10.06
CA GLY A 193 -15.86 0.15 -10.31
C GLY A 193 -17.17 0.63 -10.90
N GLY A 194 -17.70 1.76 -10.44
CA GLY A 194 -18.84 2.43 -11.05
C GLY A 194 -18.57 2.82 -12.50
N PHE A 195 -17.38 3.36 -12.79
CA PHE A 195 -16.93 3.64 -14.16
C PHE A 195 -16.92 2.38 -15.04
N ILE A 196 -16.36 1.27 -14.57
CA ILE A 196 -16.36 0.00 -15.32
C ILE A 196 -17.79 -0.45 -15.64
N LEU A 197 -18.68 -0.46 -14.65
CA LEU A 197 -20.09 -0.88 -14.84
C LEU A 197 -20.83 0.05 -15.79
N LEU A 198 -20.57 1.37 -15.71
CA LEU A 198 -21.13 2.38 -16.60
C LEU A 198 -20.70 2.13 -18.05
N ILE A 199 -19.40 1.98 -18.31
CA ILE A 199 -18.88 1.75 -19.67
C ILE A 199 -19.37 0.43 -20.24
N GLN A 200 -19.46 -0.61 -19.40
CA GLN A 200 -20.00 -1.92 -19.80
C GLN A 200 -21.54 -1.94 -19.88
N ARG A 201 -22.22 -0.81 -19.65
CA ARG A 201 -23.69 -0.66 -19.70
C ARG A 201 -24.43 -1.64 -18.78
N LYS A 202 -23.82 -1.96 -17.64
CA LYS A 202 -24.35 -2.89 -16.62
C LYS A 202 -25.26 -2.16 -15.64
N TRP A 203 -26.33 -1.53 -16.13
CA TRP A 203 -27.16 -0.55 -15.40
C TRP A 203 -27.76 -1.06 -14.08
N ALA A 204 -28.29 -2.29 -14.06
CA ALA A 204 -28.86 -2.86 -12.84
C ALA A 204 -27.81 -3.05 -11.75
N MET A 205 -26.62 -3.54 -12.12
CA MET A 205 -25.47 -3.65 -11.22
C MET A 205 -24.97 -2.26 -10.78
N LEU A 206 -24.94 -1.29 -11.70
CA LEU A 206 -24.56 0.10 -11.39
C LEU A 206 -25.50 0.72 -10.35
N GLY A 207 -26.80 0.44 -10.40
CA GLY A 207 -27.77 0.91 -9.40
C GLY A 207 -27.44 0.41 -7.99
N VAL A 208 -27.24 -0.91 -7.83
CA VAL A 208 -26.84 -1.52 -6.54
C VAL A 208 -25.47 -0.99 -6.09
N TRP A 209 -24.53 -0.86 -7.04
CA TRP A 209 -23.20 -0.33 -6.77
C TRP A 209 -23.25 1.12 -6.28
N ALA A 210 -24.09 1.97 -6.86
CA ALA A 210 -24.27 3.36 -6.44
C ALA A 210 -24.80 3.45 -5.01
N VAL A 211 -25.75 2.59 -4.62
CA VAL A 211 -26.24 2.50 -3.23
C VAL A 211 -25.10 2.12 -2.29
N LEU A 212 -24.32 1.09 -2.62
CA LEU A 212 -23.14 0.71 -1.82
C LEU A 212 -22.14 1.88 -1.71
N ALA A 213 -21.85 2.55 -2.83
CA ALA A 213 -20.91 3.66 -2.85
C ALA A 213 -21.36 4.81 -1.96
N LEU A 214 -22.65 5.18 -1.99
CA LEU A 214 -23.21 6.22 -1.12
C LEU A 214 -23.10 5.83 0.36
N ILE A 215 -23.44 4.59 0.72
CA ILE A 215 -23.31 4.10 2.10
C ILE A 215 -21.84 4.15 2.55
N MET A 216 -20.91 3.65 1.72
CA MET A 216 -19.49 3.59 2.05
C MET A 216 -18.85 4.98 2.14
N LEU A 217 -19.20 5.91 1.25
CA LEU A 217 -18.76 7.31 1.35
C LEU A 217 -19.34 7.97 2.60
N GLY A 218 -20.61 7.69 2.93
CA GLY A 218 -21.24 8.15 4.15
C GLY A 218 -20.48 7.70 5.40
N VAL A 219 -20.20 6.40 5.52
CA VAL A 219 -19.37 5.83 6.59
C VAL A 219 -17.98 6.46 6.61
N THR A 220 -17.38 6.67 5.44
CA THR A 220 -16.01 7.19 5.32
C THR A 220 -15.91 8.65 5.74
N PHE A 221 -16.88 9.51 5.40
CA PHE A 221 -16.75 10.97 5.51
C PHE A 221 -17.73 11.67 6.48
N LEU A 222 -18.98 11.22 6.66
CA LEU A 222 -20.03 12.00 7.36
C LEU A 222 -19.80 12.24 8.86
N HIS A 223 -18.97 11.44 9.53
CA HIS A 223 -18.63 11.66 10.93
C HIS A 223 -17.26 12.35 11.02
N LEU A 224 -17.22 13.69 11.04
CA LEU A 224 -15.99 14.45 11.25
C LEU A 224 -15.66 14.51 12.75
N PRO A 225 -14.60 13.84 13.24
CA PRO A 225 -13.98 14.28 14.48
C PRO A 225 -13.37 15.67 14.28
N THR A 226 -13.31 16.45 15.35
CA THR A 226 -12.65 17.76 15.45
C THR A 226 -11.13 17.63 15.36
N VAL A 227 -10.61 17.16 14.22
CA VAL A 227 -9.17 17.03 14.03
C VAL A 227 -8.65 18.35 13.45
N ASN A 228 -8.02 19.15 14.31
CA ASN A 228 -7.23 20.34 13.98
C ASN A 228 -5.93 19.96 13.25
N ALA A 229 -6.03 19.31 12.09
CA ALA A 229 -4.89 18.90 11.27
C ALA A 229 -4.93 19.54 9.87
N ALA A 230 -5.59 20.69 9.70
CA ALA A 230 -5.32 21.50 8.53
C ALA A 230 -3.82 21.89 8.55
N SER A 231 -3.14 21.74 7.41
CA SER A 231 -1.83 22.35 7.21
C SER A 231 -1.91 23.79 7.70
N LYS A 232 -1.05 24.16 8.66
CA LYS A 232 -0.96 25.56 9.13
C LYS A 232 -0.48 26.52 8.03
N VAL A 233 -0.05 25.97 6.89
CA VAL A 233 0.43 26.69 5.71
C VAL A 233 -0.67 26.76 4.65
N PRO A 234 -0.87 27.91 4.00
CA PRO A 234 -1.78 28.05 2.86
C PRO A 234 -1.48 27.05 1.73
N PHE A 235 -2.52 26.62 1.01
CA PHE A 235 -2.36 25.71 -0.12
C PHE A 235 -1.39 26.26 -1.18
N ASN A 236 -0.44 25.43 -1.62
CA ASN A 236 0.55 25.79 -2.61
C ASN A 236 0.55 24.79 -3.78
N ILE A 237 0.11 25.27 -4.95
CA ILE A 237 -0.01 24.47 -6.18
C ILE A 237 1.34 23.91 -6.66
N GLU A 238 2.43 24.65 -6.47
CA GLU A 238 3.77 24.24 -6.89
C GLU A 238 4.26 23.08 -6.01
N TRP A 239 4.07 23.18 -4.70
CA TRP A 239 4.47 22.12 -3.77
C TRP A 239 3.64 20.86 -3.97
N MET A 240 2.33 21.02 -4.20
CA MET A 240 1.43 19.93 -4.59
C MET A 240 1.92 19.27 -5.89
N ALA A 241 2.22 20.05 -6.94
CA ALA A 241 2.68 19.51 -8.23
C ALA A 241 4.03 18.78 -8.10
N ARG A 242 4.98 19.36 -7.35
CA ARG A 242 6.29 18.72 -7.07
C ARG A 242 6.10 17.38 -6.35
N LEU A 243 5.23 17.32 -5.35
CA LEU A 243 4.91 16.08 -4.64
C LEU A 243 4.27 15.07 -5.60
N LEU A 244 3.22 15.48 -6.32
CA LEU A 244 2.47 14.62 -7.24
C LEU A 244 3.38 13.97 -8.28
N PHE A 245 4.17 14.77 -9.00
CA PHE A 245 5.04 14.24 -10.04
C PHE A 245 6.16 13.39 -9.46
N THR A 246 6.71 13.76 -8.30
CA THR A 246 7.69 12.89 -7.63
C THR A 246 7.08 11.56 -7.23
N PHE A 247 5.88 11.58 -6.65
CA PHE A 247 5.13 10.38 -6.25
C PHE A 247 4.90 9.47 -7.45
N LEU A 248 4.31 9.98 -8.54
CA LEU A 248 3.96 9.17 -9.72
C LEU A 248 5.16 8.52 -10.39
N GLY A 249 6.35 9.12 -10.31
CA GLY A 249 7.59 8.55 -10.82
C GLY A 249 8.47 7.86 -9.78
N SER A 250 8.03 7.76 -8.52
CA SER A 250 8.86 7.21 -7.43
C SER A 250 9.27 5.75 -7.65
N PHE A 251 8.59 4.99 -8.52
CA PHE A 251 8.99 3.62 -8.87
C PHE A 251 10.37 3.52 -9.54
N VAL A 252 10.99 4.65 -9.96
CA VAL A 252 12.39 4.72 -10.42
C VAL A 252 13.36 5.35 -9.42
N TYR A 253 12.91 5.63 -8.19
CA TYR A 253 13.78 6.15 -7.14
C TYR A 253 14.73 5.06 -6.63
N LEU A 254 16.03 5.35 -6.66
CA LEU A 254 17.11 4.43 -6.32
C LEU A 254 17.55 4.53 -4.85
N ASN A 255 17.12 5.56 -4.14
CA ASN A 255 17.62 5.93 -2.81
C ASN A 255 19.17 6.02 -2.73
N PRO A 256 19.83 6.81 -3.59
CA PRO A 256 21.28 6.87 -3.62
C PRO A 256 21.83 7.57 -2.37
N GLY A 257 23.00 7.14 -1.88
CA GLY A 257 23.67 7.78 -0.73
C GLY A 257 24.13 9.22 -1.01
N SER A 258 24.34 9.58 -2.28
CA SER A 258 24.65 10.93 -2.76
C SER A 258 23.84 11.26 -4.01
N GLY A 259 23.49 12.54 -4.22
CA GLY A 259 22.74 12.96 -5.42
C GLY A 259 21.23 12.71 -5.37
N GLN A 260 20.64 12.63 -4.17
CA GLN A 260 19.20 12.43 -3.99
C GLN A 260 18.35 13.44 -4.75
N VAL A 261 18.76 14.72 -4.77
CA VAL A 261 18.05 15.79 -5.51
C VAL A 261 17.95 15.45 -7.00
N GLY A 262 19.03 14.99 -7.61
CA GLY A 262 19.04 14.58 -9.03
C GLY A 262 18.09 13.42 -9.29
N ASN A 263 18.08 12.41 -8.41
CA ASN A 263 17.15 11.28 -8.55
C ASN A 263 15.68 11.69 -8.33
N ILE A 264 15.39 12.63 -7.43
CA ILE A 264 14.06 13.22 -7.26
C ILE A 264 13.62 13.94 -8.54
N VAL A 265 14.49 14.72 -9.19
CA VAL A 265 14.18 15.40 -10.46
C VAL A 265 13.85 14.37 -11.55
N VAL A 266 14.60 13.26 -11.63
CA VAL A 266 14.28 12.15 -12.55
C VAL A 266 12.90 11.57 -12.23
N CYS A 267 12.57 11.34 -10.96
CA CYS A 267 11.24 10.86 -10.56
C CYS A 267 10.15 11.84 -10.99
N MET A 268 10.34 13.15 -10.80
CA MET A 268 9.40 14.17 -11.26
C MET A 268 9.18 14.11 -12.78
N GLY A 269 10.25 14.00 -13.57
CA GLY A 269 10.15 13.89 -15.03
C GLY A 269 9.37 12.63 -15.45
N VAL A 270 9.67 11.48 -14.84
CA VAL A 270 8.94 10.23 -15.10
C VAL A 270 7.48 10.35 -14.69
N GLY A 271 7.18 10.91 -13.52
CA GLY A 271 5.81 11.07 -13.05
C GLY A 271 4.98 12.04 -13.89
N PHE A 272 5.60 13.08 -14.44
CA PHE A 272 4.97 13.95 -15.43
C PHE A 272 4.60 13.17 -16.70
N ILE A 273 5.49 12.33 -17.21
CA ILE A 273 5.22 11.44 -18.36
C ILE A 273 4.09 10.45 -18.06
N VAL A 274 4.05 9.88 -16.85
CA VAL A 274 2.96 9.00 -16.40
C VAL A 274 1.62 9.74 -16.43
N MET A 275 1.56 10.96 -15.89
CA MET A 275 0.35 11.79 -15.89
C MET A 275 -0.13 12.09 -17.32
N LEU A 276 0.78 12.52 -18.21
CA LEU A 276 0.45 12.78 -19.61
C LEU A 276 -0.03 11.52 -20.33
N THR A 277 0.61 10.38 -20.07
CA THR A 277 0.22 9.09 -20.65
C THR A 277 -1.18 8.69 -20.19
N TRP A 278 -1.49 8.85 -18.91
CA TRP A 278 -2.81 8.53 -18.35
C TRP A 278 -3.92 9.39 -18.98
N LEU A 279 -3.71 10.71 -19.09
CA LEU A 279 -4.64 11.62 -19.78
C LEU A 279 -4.78 11.27 -21.25
N TRP A 280 -3.68 10.98 -21.94
CA TRP A 280 -3.69 10.57 -23.34
C TRP A 280 -4.47 9.27 -23.57
N LEU A 281 -4.34 8.28 -22.68
CA LEU A 281 -5.10 7.03 -22.77
C LEU A 281 -6.62 7.29 -22.68
N PHE A 282 -7.03 8.22 -21.82
CA PHE A 282 -8.42 8.64 -21.73
C PHE A 282 -8.90 9.30 -23.02
N LEU A 283 -8.17 10.32 -23.49
CA LEU A 283 -8.51 11.10 -24.69
C LEU A 283 -8.50 10.26 -25.98
N LYS A 284 -7.60 9.28 -26.08
CA LYS A 284 -7.57 8.31 -27.19
C LYS A 284 -8.72 7.30 -27.16
N GLY A 285 -9.51 7.29 -26.09
CA GLY A 285 -10.64 6.39 -25.91
C GLY A 285 -10.26 5.00 -25.38
N TYR A 286 -9.02 4.79 -24.94
CA TYR A 286 -8.59 3.50 -24.39
C TYR A 286 -9.38 3.14 -23.11
N ALA A 287 -9.69 4.13 -22.28
CA ALA A 287 -10.51 3.97 -21.09
C ALA A 287 -11.90 3.35 -21.39
N PHE A 288 -12.45 3.58 -22.58
CA PHE A 288 -13.73 3.02 -23.00
C PHE A 288 -13.60 1.66 -23.68
N LYS A 289 -12.44 1.41 -24.33
CA LYS A 289 -12.14 0.12 -24.96
C LYS A 289 -11.80 -0.97 -23.93
N ASN A 290 -10.97 -0.63 -22.94
CA ASN A 290 -10.52 -1.55 -21.90
C ASN A 290 -10.60 -0.85 -20.53
N PRO A 291 -11.82 -0.69 -19.96
CA PRO A 291 -12.02 0.05 -18.73
C PRO A 291 -11.35 -0.61 -17.52
N LEU A 292 -11.10 -1.94 -17.56
CA LEU A 292 -10.44 -2.65 -16.46
C LEU A 292 -8.98 -2.21 -16.29
N LEU A 293 -8.15 -2.33 -17.34
CA LEU A 293 -6.74 -1.97 -17.26
C LEU A 293 -6.56 -0.47 -17.02
N TYR A 294 -7.41 0.36 -17.64
CA TYR A 294 -7.40 1.80 -17.40
C TYR A 294 -7.72 2.14 -15.94
N SER A 295 -8.75 1.52 -15.34
CA SER A 295 -9.08 1.73 -13.93
C SER A 295 -7.96 1.26 -13.00
N MET A 296 -7.32 0.13 -13.30
CA MET A 296 -6.19 -0.37 -12.50
C MET A 296 -4.97 0.56 -12.54
N LEU A 297 -4.67 1.18 -13.69
CA LEU A 297 -3.67 2.25 -13.79
C LEU A 297 -4.11 3.53 -13.05
N SER A 298 -5.42 3.85 -13.11
CA SER A 298 -5.97 5.06 -12.49
C SER A 298 -5.90 5.03 -10.97
N LEU A 299 -6.01 3.85 -10.33
CA LEU A 299 -6.01 3.72 -8.87
C LEU A 299 -4.76 4.36 -8.19
N PRO A 300 -3.50 3.99 -8.54
CA PRO A 300 -2.33 4.64 -7.96
C PRO A 300 -2.18 6.11 -8.35
N ILE A 301 -2.67 6.52 -9.53
CA ILE A 301 -2.60 7.91 -9.99
C ILE A 301 -3.53 8.81 -9.17
N LEU A 302 -4.80 8.41 -9.04
CA LEU A 302 -5.78 9.11 -8.21
C LEU A 302 -5.39 9.11 -6.73
N THR A 303 -4.75 8.03 -6.25
CA THR A 303 -4.13 8.01 -4.91
C THR A 303 -3.07 9.11 -4.79
N GLY A 304 -2.17 9.22 -5.78
CA GLY A 304 -1.15 10.26 -5.80
C GLY A 304 -1.73 11.68 -5.80
N ILE A 305 -2.82 11.92 -6.54
CA ILE A 305 -3.52 13.21 -6.55
C ILE A 305 -4.07 13.53 -5.16
N ILE A 306 -4.75 12.59 -4.51
CA ILE A 306 -5.30 12.79 -3.16
C ILE A 306 -4.18 13.07 -2.14
N VAL A 307 -3.10 12.27 -2.17
CA VAL A 307 -1.95 12.46 -1.28
C VAL A 307 -1.27 13.82 -1.52
N ALA A 308 -1.14 14.24 -2.79
CA ALA A 308 -0.55 15.52 -3.12
C ALA A 308 -1.39 16.69 -2.62
N ILE A 309 -2.72 16.58 -2.68
CA ILE A 309 -3.64 17.61 -2.17
C ILE A 309 -3.61 17.67 -0.63
N SER A 310 -3.62 16.51 0.05
CA SER A 310 -3.69 16.48 1.52
C SER A 310 -2.35 16.73 2.21
N ARG A 311 -1.23 16.49 1.53
CA ARG A 311 0.13 16.57 2.11
C ARG A 311 1.11 17.40 1.28
N PHE A 312 0.61 18.42 0.57
CA PHE A 312 1.42 19.26 -0.32
C PHE A 312 2.64 19.89 0.39
N ASP A 313 2.56 20.13 1.69
CA ASP A 313 3.62 20.67 2.54
C ASP A 313 4.87 19.76 2.64
N ALA A 314 4.73 18.47 2.36
CA ALA A 314 5.85 17.53 2.27
C ALA A 314 6.71 17.73 0.99
N LYS A 315 6.25 18.56 0.04
CA LYS A 315 6.95 18.93 -1.19
C LYS A 315 7.43 17.68 -1.98
N ALA A 316 8.48 17.82 -2.78
CA ALA A 316 9.03 16.72 -3.57
C ALA A 316 9.50 15.53 -2.71
N GLY A 317 10.13 15.79 -1.55
CA GLY A 317 10.63 14.75 -0.66
C GLY A 317 9.53 13.81 -0.14
N GLY A 318 8.31 14.31 0.05
CA GLY A 318 7.16 13.49 0.42
C GLY A 318 6.81 12.41 -0.62
N GLY A 319 7.09 12.65 -1.91
CA GLY A 319 6.75 11.73 -3.00
C GLY A 319 7.63 10.47 -3.07
N ILE A 320 8.83 10.50 -2.49
CA ILE A 320 9.75 9.35 -2.43
C ILE A 320 9.70 8.60 -1.09
N ALA A 321 8.75 8.92 -0.21
CA ALA A 321 8.64 8.23 1.07
C ALA A 321 8.35 6.73 0.83
N PRO A 322 9.13 5.79 1.41
CA PRO A 322 8.99 4.35 1.13
C PRO A 322 7.57 3.81 1.34
N ARG A 323 6.84 4.34 2.33
CA ARG A 323 5.42 4.04 2.57
C ARG A 323 4.50 4.23 1.34
N TYR A 324 4.83 5.13 0.43
CA TYR A 324 4.02 5.42 -0.76
C TYR A 324 4.45 4.64 -2.01
N MET A 325 5.67 4.12 -2.03
CA MET A 325 6.27 3.53 -3.23
C MET A 325 5.66 2.18 -3.62
N PHE A 326 4.89 1.54 -2.73
CA PHE A 326 4.11 0.35 -3.08
C PHE A 326 3.00 0.69 -4.09
N PHE A 327 2.32 1.83 -3.92
CA PHE A 327 1.27 2.25 -4.84
C PHE A 327 1.82 2.39 -6.26
N THR A 328 2.97 3.05 -6.38
CA THR A 328 3.58 3.38 -7.67
C THR A 328 4.28 2.20 -8.31
N ALA A 329 4.67 1.17 -7.54
CA ALA A 329 5.22 -0.08 -8.07
C ALA A 329 4.29 -0.78 -9.08
N THR A 330 2.98 -0.55 -8.99
CA THR A 330 2.00 -1.11 -9.94
C THR A 330 1.94 -0.37 -11.28
N ILE A 331 2.33 0.90 -11.33
CA ILE A 331 2.28 1.75 -12.53
C ILE A 331 3.06 1.14 -13.71
N PRO A 332 4.36 0.79 -13.58
CA PRO A 332 5.11 0.24 -14.71
C PRO A 332 4.53 -1.09 -15.21
N ILE A 333 3.97 -1.92 -14.32
CA ILE A 333 3.31 -3.17 -14.71
C ILE A 333 2.07 -2.84 -15.56
N MET A 334 1.20 -1.95 -15.09
CA MET A 334 -0.02 -1.58 -15.81
C MET A 334 0.29 -0.91 -17.16
N LEU A 335 1.28 -0.02 -17.22
CA LEU A 335 1.69 0.64 -18.46
C LEU A 335 2.21 -0.38 -19.49
N VAL A 336 3.03 -1.34 -19.09
CA VAL A 336 3.51 -2.40 -20.01
C VAL A 336 2.33 -3.21 -20.55
N LEU A 337 1.38 -3.61 -19.70
CA LEU A 337 0.19 -4.35 -20.14
C LEU A 337 -0.66 -3.54 -21.13
N ILE A 338 -0.92 -2.27 -20.83
CA ILE A 338 -1.69 -1.37 -21.69
C ILE A 338 -0.98 -1.16 -23.04
N PHE A 339 0.33 -0.97 -23.04
CA PHE A 339 1.10 -0.78 -24.26
C PHE A 339 1.20 -2.05 -25.12
N LEU A 340 1.18 -3.24 -24.51
CA LEU A 340 1.01 -4.50 -25.24
C LEU A 340 -0.40 -4.61 -25.84
N ASP A 341 -1.44 -4.31 -25.07
CA ASP A 341 -2.85 -4.35 -25.52
C ASP A 341 -3.11 -3.36 -26.68
N LEU A 342 -2.49 -2.18 -26.62
CA LEU A 342 -2.49 -1.18 -27.69
C LEU A 342 -1.57 -1.52 -28.86
N LYS A 343 -0.79 -2.61 -28.78
CA LYS A 343 0.23 -3.01 -29.76
C LYS A 343 1.30 -1.94 -30.04
N ILE A 344 1.55 -1.06 -29.08
CA ILE A 344 2.62 -0.05 -29.14
C ILE A 344 3.98 -0.74 -28.93
N ILE A 345 4.03 -1.67 -27.97
CA ILE A 345 5.21 -2.48 -27.69
C ILE A 345 4.97 -3.88 -28.24
N LYS A 346 5.96 -4.44 -28.93
CA LYS A 346 5.95 -5.85 -29.35
C LYS A 346 6.47 -6.75 -28.23
N PRO A 347 5.97 -7.99 -28.06
CA PRO A 347 6.45 -8.93 -27.04
C PRO A 347 7.97 -9.13 -27.03
N ALA A 348 8.62 -9.04 -28.20
CA ALA A 348 10.08 -9.15 -28.33
C ALA A 348 10.87 -8.08 -27.53
N PHE A 349 10.27 -6.92 -27.23
CA PHE A 349 10.91 -5.86 -26.45
C PHE A 349 10.82 -6.08 -24.93
N LEU A 350 9.95 -6.99 -24.46
CA LEU A 350 9.78 -7.24 -23.02
C LEU A 350 11.08 -7.69 -22.34
N LYS A 351 11.97 -8.37 -23.05
CA LYS A 351 13.29 -8.75 -22.52
C LYS A 351 14.17 -7.54 -22.16
N TYR A 352 14.06 -6.43 -22.91
CA TYR A 352 14.84 -5.22 -22.64
C TYR A 352 14.24 -4.45 -21.47
N ILE A 353 12.90 -4.38 -21.40
CA ILE A 353 12.19 -3.78 -20.26
C ILE A 353 12.50 -4.55 -18.98
N ALA A 354 12.43 -5.88 -19.02
CA ALA A 354 12.80 -6.72 -17.89
C ALA A 354 14.28 -6.58 -17.53
N GLY A 355 15.18 -6.54 -18.51
CA GLY A 355 16.62 -6.33 -18.28
C GLY A 355 16.92 -5.00 -17.59
N PHE A 356 16.32 -3.90 -18.05
CA PHE A 356 16.44 -2.60 -17.39
C PHE A 356 15.83 -2.62 -15.98
N GLY A 357 14.66 -3.24 -15.83
CA GLY A 357 14.00 -3.41 -14.53
C GLY A 357 14.84 -4.21 -13.53
N LEU A 358 15.59 -5.22 -13.98
CA LEU A 358 16.51 -5.99 -13.13
C LEU A 358 17.65 -5.13 -12.60
N VAL A 359 18.24 -4.30 -13.46
CA VAL A 359 19.31 -3.37 -13.07
C VAL A 359 18.77 -2.38 -12.03
N LEU A 360 17.61 -1.78 -12.31
CA LEU A 360 16.91 -0.88 -11.39
C LEU A 360 16.67 -1.56 -10.04
N TRP A 361 16.11 -2.77 -10.05
CA TRP A 361 15.83 -3.56 -8.85
C TRP A 361 17.08 -3.85 -8.04
N GLY A 362 18.20 -4.21 -8.68
CA GLY A 362 19.47 -4.49 -8.00
C GLY A 362 20.00 -3.27 -7.23
N PHE A 363 19.98 -2.09 -7.87
CA PHE A 363 20.37 -0.83 -7.19
C PHE A 363 19.43 -0.49 -6.04
N VAL A 364 18.12 -0.56 -6.27
CA VAL A 364 17.10 -0.29 -5.25
C VAL A 364 17.27 -1.24 -4.06
N TYR A 365 17.46 -2.53 -4.33
CA TYR A 365 17.65 -3.55 -3.30
C TYR A 365 18.89 -3.23 -2.45
N PHE A 366 20.04 -2.98 -3.09
CA PHE A 366 21.28 -2.70 -2.38
C PHE A 366 21.20 -1.47 -1.48
N ASN A 367 20.68 -0.35 -2.00
CA ASN A 367 20.59 0.89 -1.25
C ASN A 367 19.58 0.80 -0.10
N ASN A 368 18.39 0.24 -0.35
CA ASN A 368 17.36 0.15 0.68
C ASN A 368 17.61 -0.97 1.70
N LEU A 369 18.39 -2.00 1.37
CA LEU A 369 18.80 -3.01 2.37
C LEU A 369 19.71 -2.38 3.44
N ARG A 370 20.59 -1.46 3.05
CA ARG A 370 21.45 -0.72 3.99
C ARG A 370 20.60 0.14 4.93
N GLU A 371 19.65 0.87 4.36
CA GLU A 371 18.74 1.72 5.13
C GLU A 371 17.86 0.88 6.08
N LEU A 372 17.28 -0.22 5.59
CA LEU A 372 16.49 -1.14 6.42
C LEU A 372 17.29 -1.66 7.62
N LYS A 373 18.51 -2.13 7.41
CA LYS A 373 19.37 -2.63 8.50
C LYS A 373 19.71 -1.53 9.50
N LYS A 374 20.01 -0.33 9.01
CA LYS A 374 20.27 0.84 9.84
C LYS A 374 19.05 1.16 10.70
N THR A 375 17.86 1.30 10.10
CA THR A 375 16.63 1.61 10.85
C THR A 375 16.25 0.49 11.82
N ASN A 376 16.42 -0.78 11.45
CA ASN A 376 16.17 -1.89 12.38
C ASN A 376 17.08 -1.81 13.61
N ASN A 377 18.36 -1.52 13.41
CA ASN A 377 19.31 -1.33 14.52
C ASN A 377 18.93 -0.12 15.39
N GLU A 378 18.53 0.99 14.77
CA GLU A 378 18.07 2.20 15.47
C GLU A 378 16.83 1.90 16.32
N VAL A 379 15.78 1.32 15.73
CA VAL A 379 14.52 0.99 16.41
C VAL A 379 14.76 0.04 17.60
N VAL A 380 15.58 -0.99 17.42
CA VAL A 380 15.94 -1.90 18.50
C VAL A 380 16.71 -1.16 19.59
N THR A 381 17.72 -0.36 19.23
CA THR A 381 18.53 0.41 20.19
C THR A 381 17.67 1.40 20.98
N THR A 382 16.74 2.09 20.33
CA THR A 382 15.81 3.02 20.99
C THR A 382 14.95 2.32 22.03
N ILE A 383 14.50 1.09 21.77
CA ILE A 383 13.75 0.31 22.78
C ILE A 383 14.64 -0.06 23.97
N TRP A 384 15.90 -0.44 23.73
CA TRP A 384 16.84 -0.72 24.81
C TRP A 384 17.12 0.51 25.67
N GLN A 385 17.30 1.67 25.05
CA GLN A 385 17.47 2.94 25.76
C GLN A 385 16.22 3.30 26.54
N TRP A 386 15.04 3.13 25.93
CA TRP A 386 13.76 3.34 26.60
C TRP A 386 13.55 2.43 27.82
N GLN A 387 14.01 1.17 27.79
CA GLN A 387 13.94 0.29 28.96
C GLN A 387 14.80 0.76 30.13
N GLN A 388 15.87 1.52 29.87
CA GLN A 388 16.73 2.09 30.92
C GLN A 388 16.22 3.46 31.38
N ASP A 389 15.65 4.22 30.45
CA ASP A 389 15.14 5.56 30.67
C ASP A 389 13.85 5.77 29.87
N HIS A 390 12.71 5.69 30.56
CA HIS A 390 11.36 5.84 29.98
C HIS A 390 11.12 7.25 29.41
N SER A 391 12.00 8.23 29.67
CA SER A 391 11.95 9.54 29.01
C SER A 391 12.51 9.52 27.58
N THR A 392 13.15 8.41 27.17
CA THR A 392 13.64 8.23 25.80
C THR A 392 12.46 8.21 24.82
N PRO A 393 12.45 9.09 23.80
CA PRO A 393 11.37 9.11 22.81
C PRO A 393 11.44 7.89 21.90
N LEU A 394 10.40 7.05 21.95
CA LEU A 394 10.24 5.88 21.07
C LEU A 394 10.03 6.26 19.60
N VAL A 395 9.57 7.48 19.33
CA VAL A 395 9.43 8.05 17.99
C VAL A 395 10.05 9.45 18.01
N TYR A 396 11.09 9.66 17.19
CA TYR A 396 11.99 10.83 17.26
C TYR A 396 11.33 12.21 17.16
N TYR A 397 10.11 12.32 16.61
CA TYR A 397 9.37 13.57 16.42
C TYR A 397 8.14 13.70 17.32
N ARG A 398 7.97 12.79 18.30
CA ARG A 398 6.85 12.78 19.22
C ARG A 398 7.35 12.87 20.65
N ASP A 399 6.50 13.43 21.51
CA ASP A 399 6.73 13.43 22.95
C ASP A 399 6.82 11.99 23.46
N ALA A 400 7.80 11.74 24.35
CA ALA A 400 8.07 10.42 24.88
C ALA A 400 6.92 9.90 25.76
N ALA A 401 6.22 10.78 26.49
CA ALA A 401 5.30 10.39 27.56
C ALA A 401 4.17 9.48 27.07
N ALA A 402 3.48 9.86 25.99
CA ALA A 402 2.31 9.13 25.52
C ALA A 402 2.66 7.72 25.01
N TYR A 403 3.71 7.59 24.19
CA TYR A 403 4.13 6.29 23.67
C TYR A 403 4.85 5.44 24.71
N SER A 404 5.58 6.08 25.63
CA SER A 404 6.15 5.38 26.77
C SER A 404 5.06 4.77 27.65
N GLU A 405 3.98 5.51 27.95
CA GLU A 405 2.86 4.98 28.74
C GLU A 405 2.24 3.76 28.07
N ILE A 406 1.96 3.83 26.77
CA ILE A 406 1.39 2.73 25.99
C ILE A 406 2.34 1.52 25.99
N MET A 407 3.63 1.76 25.79
CA MET A 407 4.63 0.69 25.73
C MET A 407 4.83 0.04 27.10
N SER A 408 4.95 0.81 28.19
CA SER A 408 5.03 0.29 29.55
C SER A 408 3.81 -0.57 29.87
N TRP A 409 2.60 -0.05 29.59
CA TRP A 409 1.37 -0.82 29.77
C TRP A 409 1.38 -2.15 29.02
N ALA A 410 1.84 -2.14 27.76
CA ALA A 410 1.86 -3.35 26.93
C ALA A 410 2.85 -4.39 27.44
N VAL A 411 3.99 -3.96 28.00
CA VAL A 411 4.99 -4.84 28.62
C VAL A 411 4.46 -5.41 29.93
N ASP A 412 3.91 -4.56 30.80
CA ASP A 412 3.42 -4.94 32.13
C ASP A 412 2.26 -5.94 32.04
N ASN A 413 1.39 -5.77 31.04
CA ASN A 413 0.26 -6.67 30.77
C ASN A 413 0.63 -7.85 29.85
N LYS A 414 1.92 -8.04 29.54
CA LYS A 414 2.42 -9.12 28.67
C LYS A 414 1.81 -9.15 27.27
N VAL A 415 1.25 -8.03 26.80
CA VAL A 415 0.68 -7.88 25.46
C VAL A 415 1.77 -7.94 24.40
N ILE A 416 2.99 -7.54 24.72
CA ILE A 416 4.15 -7.68 23.83
C ILE A 416 5.38 -8.17 24.61
N SER A 417 6.19 -9.04 23.99
CA SER A 417 7.54 -9.35 24.46
C SER A 417 8.57 -8.46 23.76
N ILE A 418 9.37 -7.76 24.55
CA ILE A 418 10.52 -7.04 24.02
C ILE A 418 11.58 -8.07 23.59
N PRO A 419 12.19 -7.94 22.40
CA PRO A 419 13.27 -8.83 21.99
C PRO A 419 14.41 -8.81 23.03
N GLU A 420 14.97 -9.96 23.38
CA GLU A 420 16.21 -10.00 24.18
C GLU A 420 17.40 -9.49 23.35
N LYS A 421 18.40 -8.88 24.01
CA LYS A 421 19.57 -8.32 23.32
C LYS A 421 20.34 -9.51 22.76
N SER A 422 20.37 -9.67 21.43
CA SER A 422 21.31 -10.61 20.82
C SER A 422 22.71 -10.17 21.25
N ARG A 423 23.35 -10.99 22.09
CA ARG A 423 24.70 -10.74 22.62
C ARG A 423 25.71 -10.55 21.51
#